data_AF-A0A2J7TIW2-F1
#
_entry.id   AF-A0A2J7TIW2-F1
#
_cell.length_a   1.000
_cell.length_b   1.000
_cell.length_c   1.000
_cell.angle_alpha   90.00
_cell.angle_beta   90.00
_cell.angle_gamma   90.00
#
_symmetry.space_group_name_H-M   'P 1'
#
loop_
_entity.id
_entity.type
_entity.pdbx_description
1 polymer ?
#
loop_
_entity_poly.entity_id
_entity_poly.type
_entity_poly.pdbx_seq_one_letter_code
_entity_poly.pdbx_strand_id
1 'polypeptide(L)'
;MLDALKAFLTELGGGGAAGRSYGDDDYRLAAAALLVHVAAADGETDAAERQRLRDTLAQRFGLDAAATLELIHRAEESDRDAVDFYQFTSVLKRALDEDGRRRIVEMMWEIACADGEIHEFEDNTIWRVAELLGVSSRDRVLLRQQVAAETAAGKSGDSDPANSDPAKSRNS
;
A
#
# COMPACT_ATOMS: atom_id res chain seq x y z
N MET A 1 5.17 -9.17 17.60
CA MET A 1 3.74 -8.99 17.27
C MET A 1 3.47 -8.97 15.75
N LEU A 2 4.45 -8.63 14.90
CA LEU A 2 4.34 -8.77 13.43
C LEU A 2 4.26 -10.24 12.96
N ASP A 3 4.68 -11.19 13.77
CA ASP A 3 4.74 -12.61 13.42
C ASP A 3 3.36 -13.26 13.33
N ALA A 4 2.37 -12.80 14.12
CA ALA A 4 1.01 -13.31 14.06
C ALA A 4 0.29 -12.89 12.78
N LEU A 5 0.54 -11.67 12.29
CA LEU A 5 0.01 -11.18 11.01
C LEU A 5 0.69 -11.89 9.83
N LYS A 6 2.02 -12.09 9.90
CA LYS A 6 2.74 -12.89 8.90
C LYS A 6 2.26 -14.33 8.87
N ALA A 7 2.01 -14.94 10.02
CA ALA A 7 1.46 -16.29 10.13
C ALA A 7 0.04 -16.35 9.54
N PHE A 8 -0.83 -15.39 9.87
CA PHE A 8 -2.19 -15.31 9.33
C PHE A 8 -2.21 -15.13 7.79
N LEU A 9 -1.35 -14.28 7.24
CA LEU A 9 -1.20 -14.08 5.80
C LEU A 9 -0.56 -15.29 5.09
N THR A 10 0.35 -15.99 5.76
CA THR A 10 0.96 -17.23 5.25
C THR A 10 -0.03 -18.40 5.29
N GLU A 11 -0.93 -18.44 6.28
CA GLU A 11 -1.94 -19.48 6.43
C GLU A 11 -3.10 -19.30 5.45
N LEU A 12 -3.49 -18.05 5.13
CA LEU A 12 -4.35 -17.74 3.97
C LEU A 12 -3.61 -17.91 2.62
N GLY A 13 -2.30 -17.69 2.62
CA GLY A 13 -1.41 -17.86 1.47
C GLY A 13 -1.00 -19.31 1.19
N GLY A 14 -1.29 -20.24 2.08
CA GLY A 14 -0.81 -21.62 2.10
C GLY A 14 -1.29 -22.45 0.91
N GLY A 15 -0.56 -22.37 -0.20
CA GLY A 15 -0.80 -23.18 -1.40
C GLY A 15 -0.26 -22.53 -2.65
N GLY A 16 1.01 -22.79 -2.95
CA GLY A 16 1.60 -22.79 -4.29
C GLY A 16 1.54 -21.48 -5.08
N ALA A 17 2.68 -20.80 -5.16
CA ALA A 17 2.98 -19.84 -6.22
C ALA A 17 3.06 -20.56 -7.58
N ALA A 18 1.90 -20.84 -8.19
CA ALA A 18 1.68 -21.13 -9.61
C ALA A 18 0.19 -21.49 -9.81
N GLY A 19 -0.64 -20.51 -10.21
CA GLY A 19 -1.98 -20.79 -10.73
C GLY A 19 -3.18 -20.52 -9.82
N ARG A 20 -3.10 -19.57 -8.87
CA ARG A 20 -4.34 -19.04 -8.26
C ARG A 20 -4.94 -18.01 -9.21
N SER A 21 -6.05 -18.37 -9.85
CA SER A 21 -6.91 -17.41 -10.52
C SER A 21 -7.35 -16.38 -9.48
N TYR A 22 -6.90 -15.13 -9.59
CA TYR A 22 -7.45 -14.01 -8.83
C TYR A 22 -8.90 -13.83 -9.31
N GLY A 23 -9.82 -14.57 -8.72
CA GLY A 23 -11.25 -14.37 -8.97
C GLY A 23 -11.74 -13.13 -8.24
N ASP A 24 -12.91 -12.62 -8.63
CA ASP A 24 -13.52 -11.41 -8.07
C ASP A 24 -13.74 -11.48 -6.54
N ASP A 25 -13.81 -12.69 -5.97
CA ASP A 25 -13.91 -12.94 -4.52
C ASP A 25 -12.55 -13.03 -3.79
N ASP A 26 -11.42 -12.90 -4.48
CA ASP A 26 -10.10 -12.93 -3.84
C ASP A 26 -9.83 -11.62 -3.10
N TYR A 27 -9.68 -11.71 -1.77
CA TYR A 27 -9.37 -10.56 -0.93
C TYR A 27 -8.08 -9.85 -1.34
N ARG A 28 -7.11 -10.55 -1.95
CA ARG A 28 -5.86 -9.94 -2.45
C ARG A 28 -6.15 -9.03 -3.64
N LEU A 29 -7.03 -9.45 -4.54
CA LEU A 29 -7.47 -8.63 -5.67
C LEU A 29 -8.27 -7.44 -5.19
N ALA A 30 -9.22 -7.64 -4.26
CA ALA A 30 -10.00 -6.55 -3.68
C ALA A 30 -9.13 -5.53 -2.92
N ALA A 31 -8.13 -6.00 -2.17
CA ALA A 31 -7.15 -5.13 -1.50
C ALA A 31 -6.31 -4.37 -2.53
N ALA A 32 -5.76 -5.06 -3.53
CA ALA A 32 -4.93 -4.44 -4.55
C ALA A 32 -5.72 -3.41 -5.38
N ALA A 33 -6.97 -3.69 -5.75
CA ALA A 33 -7.83 -2.76 -6.47
C ALA A 33 -8.05 -1.47 -5.69
N LEU A 34 -8.35 -1.57 -4.37
CA LEU A 34 -8.47 -0.38 -3.53
C LEU A 34 -7.17 0.42 -3.40
N LEU A 35 -6.01 -0.26 -3.32
CA LEU A 35 -4.72 0.41 -3.24
C LEU A 35 -4.34 1.09 -4.57
N VAL A 36 -4.67 0.46 -5.71
CA VAL A 36 -4.54 1.06 -7.05
C VAL A 36 -5.44 2.29 -7.17
N HIS A 37 -6.69 2.20 -6.73
CA HIS A 37 -7.63 3.31 -6.80
C HIS A 37 -7.16 4.52 -5.99
N VAL A 38 -6.62 4.30 -4.78
CA VAL A 38 -6.07 5.38 -3.95
C VAL A 38 -4.91 6.04 -4.67
N ALA A 39 -3.97 5.27 -5.21
CA ALA A 39 -2.82 5.79 -5.95
C ALA A 39 -3.22 6.51 -7.26
N ALA A 40 -4.43 6.29 -7.77
CA ALA A 40 -4.94 6.88 -9.00
C ALA A 40 -6.03 7.95 -8.76
N ALA A 41 -6.29 8.32 -7.49
CA ALA A 41 -7.47 9.10 -7.10
C ALA A 41 -7.51 10.51 -7.71
N ASP A 42 -6.36 11.12 -7.96
CA ASP A 42 -6.23 12.43 -8.63
C ASP A 42 -5.92 12.32 -10.13
N GLY A 43 -5.75 11.10 -10.65
CA GLY A 43 -5.38 10.81 -12.03
C GLY A 43 -3.89 10.93 -12.35
N GLU A 44 -3.04 11.24 -11.37
CA GLU A 44 -1.58 11.42 -11.54
C GLU A 44 -0.80 10.55 -10.55
N THR A 45 -0.71 9.23 -10.79
CA THR A 45 0.17 8.39 -9.96
C THR A 45 1.65 8.67 -10.24
N ASP A 46 2.40 9.15 -9.25
CA ASP A 46 3.83 9.37 -9.37
C ASP A 46 4.62 8.04 -9.36
N ALA A 47 5.85 8.08 -9.88
CA ALA A 47 6.80 6.98 -9.83
C ALA A 47 7.05 6.47 -8.40
N ALA A 48 7.08 7.37 -7.40
CA ALA A 48 7.26 7.02 -5.99
C ALA A 48 6.10 6.17 -5.46
N GLU A 49 4.86 6.60 -5.71
CA GLU A 49 3.65 5.89 -5.27
C GLU A 49 3.49 4.55 -5.97
N ARG A 50 3.75 4.50 -7.28
CA ARG A 50 3.69 3.25 -8.04
C ARG A 50 4.75 2.26 -7.57
N GLN A 51 5.96 2.73 -7.25
CA GLN A 51 6.99 1.88 -6.65
C GLN A 51 6.55 1.39 -5.27
N ARG A 52 5.99 2.28 -4.44
CA ARG A 52 5.51 1.94 -3.10
C ARG A 52 4.38 0.93 -3.12
N LEU A 53 3.43 1.07 -4.05
CA LEU A 53 2.36 0.10 -4.31
C LEU A 53 2.94 -1.28 -4.64
N ARG A 54 3.88 -1.36 -5.60
CA ARG A 54 4.57 -2.61 -5.96
C ARG A 54 5.24 -3.27 -4.76
N ASP A 55 6.04 -2.50 -4.02
CA ASP A 55 6.80 -3.03 -2.89
C ASP A 55 5.88 -3.50 -1.76
N THR A 56 4.79 -2.76 -1.52
CA THR A 56 3.79 -3.11 -0.51
C THR A 56 3.08 -4.40 -0.87
N LEU A 57 2.61 -4.55 -2.12
CA LEU A 57 1.94 -5.76 -2.58
C LEU A 57 2.86 -6.98 -2.57
N ALA A 58 4.09 -6.84 -3.08
CA ALA A 58 5.08 -7.91 -3.10
C ALA A 58 5.40 -8.42 -1.69
N GLN A 59 5.69 -7.50 -0.76
CA GLN A 59 6.06 -7.84 0.61
C GLN A 59 4.89 -8.40 1.42
N ARG A 60 3.68 -7.84 1.27
CA ARG A 60 2.51 -8.20 2.08
C ARG A 60 1.87 -9.50 1.63
N PHE A 61 1.91 -9.79 0.33
CA PHE A 61 1.34 -11.02 -0.22
C PHE A 61 2.37 -12.10 -0.54
N GLY A 62 3.66 -11.84 -0.30
CA GLY A 62 4.74 -12.80 -0.54
C GLY A 62 4.88 -13.15 -2.03
N LEU A 63 4.67 -12.17 -2.90
CA LEU A 63 4.67 -12.35 -4.35
C LEU A 63 6.05 -12.03 -4.92
N ASP A 64 6.43 -12.74 -5.98
CA ASP A 64 7.56 -12.33 -6.82
C ASP A 64 7.19 -11.13 -7.71
N ALA A 65 8.18 -10.60 -8.43
CA ALA A 65 7.97 -9.43 -9.28
C ALA A 65 6.92 -9.67 -10.38
N ALA A 66 6.88 -10.86 -10.99
CA ALA A 66 5.95 -11.17 -12.07
C ALA A 66 4.52 -11.30 -11.54
N ALA A 67 4.33 -12.02 -10.43
CA ALA A 67 3.04 -12.20 -9.78
C ALA A 67 2.51 -10.88 -9.19
N THR A 68 3.39 -10.00 -8.72
CA THR A 68 3.02 -8.66 -8.25
C THR A 68 2.52 -7.80 -9.40
N LEU A 69 3.21 -7.80 -10.54
CA LEU A 69 2.77 -7.07 -11.73
C LEU A 69 1.46 -7.61 -12.29
N GLU A 70 1.27 -8.92 -12.32
CA GLU A 70 0.00 -9.53 -12.70
C GLU A 70 -1.13 -9.11 -11.77
N LEU A 71 -0.90 -9.14 -10.44
CA LEU A 71 -1.91 -8.70 -9.48
C LEU A 71 -2.27 -7.22 -9.66
N ILE A 72 -1.29 -6.35 -9.92
CA ILE A 72 -1.53 -4.94 -10.20
C ILE A 72 -2.35 -4.76 -11.47
N HIS A 73 -1.99 -5.46 -12.56
CA HIS A 73 -2.73 -5.38 -13.81
C HIS A 73 -4.19 -5.81 -13.63
N ARG A 74 -4.42 -6.91 -12.91
CA ARG A 74 -5.79 -7.38 -12.58
C ARG A 74 -6.55 -6.41 -11.69
N ALA A 75 -5.85 -5.80 -10.74
CA ALA A 75 -6.42 -4.79 -9.87
C ALA A 75 -6.83 -3.53 -10.64
N GLU A 76 -6.00 -3.06 -11.59
CA GLU A 76 -6.32 -1.96 -12.50
C GLU A 76 -7.52 -2.28 -13.40
N GLU A 77 -7.61 -3.51 -13.93
CA GLU A 77 -8.79 -3.98 -14.68
C GLU A 77 -10.05 -3.97 -13.81
N SER A 78 -9.97 -4.58 -12.62
CA SER A 78 -11.09 -4.68 -11.69
C SER A 78 -11.54 -3.30 -11.19
N ASP A 79 -10.60 -2.37 -10.98
CA ASP A 79 -10.89 -1.00 -10.58
C ASP A 79 -11.63 -0.23 -11.67
N ARG A 80 -11.25 -0.39 -12.94
CA ARG A 80 -11.97 0.22 -14.08
C ARG A 80 -13.39 -0.31 -14.24
N ASP A 81 -13.58 -1.59 -13.94
CA ASP A 81 -14.89 -2.24 -14.02
C ASP A 81 -15.75 -2.00 -12.76
N ALA A 82 -15.15 -1.47 -11.69
CA ALA A 82 -15.83 -1.20 -10.43
C ALA A 82 -16.80 -0.04 -10.55
N VAL A 83 -18.03 -0.27 -10.09
CA VAL A 83 -19.04 0.80 -9.98
C VAL A 83 -18.87 1.57 -8.66
N ASP A 84 -18.42 0.90 -7.59
CA ASP A 84 -18.18 1.51 -6.28
C ASP A 84 -17.15 0.74 -5.42
N PHE A 85 -16.78 1.30 -4.27
CA PHE A 85 -15.92 0.63 -3.27
C PHE A 85 -16.63 -0.46 -2.47
N TYR A 86 -17.96 -0.54 -2.54
CA TYR A 86 -18.73 -1.45 -1.70
C TYR A 86 -18.43 -2.90 -2.06
N GLN A 87 -18.23 -3.21 -3.33
CA GLN A 87 -17.83 -4.56 -3.76
C GLN A 87 -16.52 -5.01 -3.11
N PHE A 88 -15.48 -4.17 -3.14
CA PHE A 88 -14.16 -4.52 -2.58
C PHE A 88 -14.20 -4.57 -1.07
N THR A 89 -14.80 -3.57 -0.44
CA THR A 89 -14.90 -3.49 1.02
C THR A 89 -15.76 -4.61 1.60
N SER A 90 -16.76 -5.10 0.86
CA SER A 90 -17.54 -6.27 1.25
C SER A 90 -16.73 -7.57 1.24
N VAL A 91 -15.92 -7.79 0.20
CA VAL A 91 -15.00 -8.94 0.14
C VAL A 91 -14.01 -8.88 1.32
N LEU A 92 -13.41 -7.72 1.54
CA LEU A 92 -12.45 -7.53 2.64
C LEU A 92 -13.08 -7.70 4.02
N LYS A 93 -14.30 -7.22 4.26
CA LYS A 93 -14.99 -7.40 5.56
C LYS A 93 -15.34 -8.85 5.85
N ARG A 94 -15.60 -9.64 4.80
CA ARG A 94 -15.87 -11.08 4.93
C ARG A 94 -14.59 -11.88 5.17
N ALA A 95 -13.49 -11.45 4.58
CA ALA A 95 -12.20 -12.15 4.65
C ALA A 95 -11.33 -11.73 5.85
N LEU A 96 -11.46 -10.48 6.34
CA LEU A 96 -10.56 -9.88 7.32
C LEU A 96 -11.29 -9.50 8.62
N ASP A 97 -10.58 -9.72 9.73
CA ASP A 97 -10.95 -9.20 11.04
C ASP A 97 -10.65 -7.69 11.17
N GLU A 98 -10.90 -7.12 12.33
CA GLU A 98 -10.69 -5.69 12.57
C GLU A 98 -9.24 -5.26 12.35
N ASP A 99 -8.28 -6.08 12.77
CA ASP A 99 -6.85 -5.82 12.62
C ASP A 99 -6.44 -5.85 11.16
N GLY A 100 -6.92 -6.84 10.39
CA GLY A 100 -6.72 -6.91 8.96
C GLY A 100 -7.30 -5.71 8.23
N ARG A 101 -8.49 -5.24 8.61
CA ARG A 101 -9.11 -4.03 8.01
C ARG A 101 -8.33 -2.77 8.35
N ARG A 102 -7.85 -2.62 9.58
CA ARG A 102 -6.94 -1.52 9.96
C ARG A 102 -5.65 -1.54 9.13
N ARG A 103 -5.12 -2.74 8.87
CA ARG A 103 -3.91 -2.89 8.03
C ARG A 103 -4.14 -2.46 6.58
N ILE A 104 -5.31 -2.71 6.00
CA ILE A 104 -5.64 -2.22 4.66
C ILE A 104 -5.57 -0.69 4.63
N VAL A 105 -6.17 -0.01 5.62
CA VAL A 105 -6.14 1.46 5.72
C VAL A 105 -4.73 1.99 5.93
N GLU A 106 -3.92 1.31 6.75
CA GLU A 106 -2.50 1.66 6.93
C GLU A 106 -1.73 1.57 5.61
N MET A 107 -1.93 0.52 4.82
CA MET A 107 -1.27 0.38 3.51
C MET A 107 -1.67 1.47 2.53
N MET A 108 -2.91 1.96 2.58
CA MET A 108 -3.33 3.10 1.76
C MET A 108 -2.55 4.37 2.15
N TRP A 109 -2.39 4.63 3.44
CA TRP A 109 -1.56 5.73 3.91
C TRP A 109 -0.09 5.57 3.52
N GLU A 110 0.46 4.36 3.58
CA GLU A 110 1.85 4.09 3.18
C GLU A 110 2.10 4.46 1.71
N ILE A 111 1.10 4.30 0.84
CA ILE A 111 1.17 4.62 -0.59
C ILE A 111 0.96 6.11 -0.82
N ALA A 112 -0.11 6.69 -0.27
CA ALA A 112 -0.44 8.11 -0.42
C ALA A 112 0.55 9.06 0.29
N CYS A 113 1.50 8.55 1.08
CA CYS A 113 2.59 9.35 1.67
C CYS A 113 3.93 9.11 0.97
N ALA A 114 3.97 8.34 -0.13
CA ALA A 114 5.22 7.85 -0.70
C ALA A 114 6.11 8.97 -1.26
N ASP A 115 5.51 9.95 -1.92
CA ASP A 115 6.18 11.12 -2.44
C ASP A 115 6.47 12.16 -1.33
N GLY A 116 5.67 12.16 -0.26
CA GLY A 116 5.79 13.01 0.92
C GLY A 116 4.70 14.07 1.06
N GLU A 117 3.76 14.12 0.15
CA GLU A 117 2.55 14.92 0.24
C GLU A 117 1.35 13.97 0.24
N ILE A 118 0.20 14.40 0.77
CA ILE A 118 -1.06 13.65 0.61
C ILE A 118 -2.01 14.64 -0.04
N HIS A 119 -2.55 14.28 -1.19
CA HIS A 119 -3.51 15.09 -1.92
C HIS A 119 -4.94 14.93 -1.35
N GLU A 120 -5.79 15.95 -1.54
CA GLU A 120 -7.15 15.91 -0.96
C GLU A 120 -7.99 14.76 -1.51
N PHE A 121 -7.78 14.38 -2.77
CA PHE A 121 -8.51 13.30 -3.44
C PHE A 121 -8.16 11.95 -2.84
N GLU A 122 -6.89 11.73 -2.51
CA GLU A 122 -6.42 10.52 -1.83
C GLU A 122 -6.95 10.47 -0.39
N ASP A 123 -6.84 11.57 0.37
CA ASP A 123 -7.35 11.66 1.74
C ASP A 123 -8.86 11.34 1.79
N ASN A 124 -9.64 11.95 0.90
CA ASN A 124 -11.08 11.69 0.78
C ASN A 124 -11.37 10.23 0.43
N THR A 125 -10.58 9.64 -0.48
CA THR A 125 -10.73 8.23 -0.87
C THR A 125 -10.43 7.29 0.29
N ILE A 126 -9.29 7.49 0.97
CA ILE A 126 -8.90 6.70 2.14
C ILE A 126 -9.95 6.83 3.24
N TRP A 127 -10.46 8.05 3.48
CA TRP A 127 -11.49 8.30 4.46
C TRP A 127 -12.76 7.50 4.16
N ARG A 128 -13.22 7.54 2.90
CA ARG A 128 -14.42 6.83 2.44
C ARG A 128 -14.26 5.32 2.55
N VAL A 129 -13.14 4.77 2.09
CA VAL A 129 -12.88 3.33 2.13
C VAL A 129 -12.76 2.84 3.57
N ALA A 130 -12.08 3.58 4.43
CA ALA A 130 -11.93 3.22 5.83
C ALA A 130 -13.26 3.26 6.61
N GLU A 131 -14.18 4.18 6.26
CA GLU A 131 -15.56 4.15 6.79
C GLU A 131 -16.29 2.87 6.39
N LEU A 132 -16.20 2.49 5.11
CA LEU A 132 -16.86 1.28 4.59
C LEU A 132 -16.30 0.01 5.24
N LEU A 133 -14.99 -0.05 5.48
CA LEU A 133 -14.31 -1.12 6.23
C LEU A 133 -14.64 -1.10 7.74
N GLY A 134 -15.31 -0.06 8.24
CA GLY A 134 -15.66 0.07 9.65
C GLY A 134 -14.45 0.37 10.54
N VAL A 135 -13.42 1.03 10.02
CA VAL A 135 -12.28 1.51 10.79
C VAL A 135 -12.62 2.86 11.42
N SER A 136 -12.39 3.00 12.73
CA SER A 136 -12.82 4.18 13.48
C SER A 136 -12.10 5.45 13.02
N SER A 137 -12.74 6.61 13.13
CA SER A 137 -12.09 7.92 12.86
C SER A 137 -10.82 8.13 13.67
N ARG A 138 -10.78 7.61 14.90
CA ARG A 138 -9.60 7.70 15.77
C ARG A 138 -8.45 6.87 15.19
N ASP A 139 -8.71 5.63 14.81
CA ASP A 139 -7.67 4.74 14.26
C ASP A 139 -7.14 5.28 12.94
N ARG A 140 -8.02 5.83 12.08
CA ARG A 140 -7.62 6.49 10.83
C ARG A 140 -6.58 7.59 11.06
N VAL A 141 -6.82 8.49 12.01
CA VAL A 141 -5.90 9.59 12.34
C VAL A 141 -4.59 9.06 12.92
N LEU A 142 -4.66 8.04 13.80
CA LEU A 142 -3.47 7.43 14.39
C LEU A 142 -2.59 6.76 13.34
N LEU A 143 -3.19 6.01 12.40
CA LEU A 143 -2.48 5.36 11.31
C LEU A 143 -1.78 6.38 10.40
N ARG A 144 -2.47 7.48 10.03
CA ARG A 144 -1.86 8.57 9.26
C ARG A 144 -0.64 9.16 9.98
N GLN A 145 -0.75 9.43 11.28
CA GLN A 145 0.35 9.98 12.08
C GLN A 145 1.54 9.01 12.17
N GLN A 146 1.27 7.71 12.33
CA GLN A 146 2.29 6.67 12.37
C GLN A 146 3.06 6.58 11.05
N VAL A 147 2.34 6.48 9.94
CA VAL A 147 2.96 6.40 8.60
C VAL A 147 3.74 7.67 8.28
N ALA A 148 3.18 8.85 8.54
CA ALA A 148 3.89 10.10 8.32
C ALA A 148 5.20 10.20 9.13
N ALA A 149 5.20 9.70 10.37
CA ALA A 149 6.40 9.64 11.20
C ALA A 149 7.45 8.65 10.65
N GLU A 150 7.02 7.50 10.14
CA GLU A 150 7.91 6.51 9.50
C GLU A 150 8.54 7.04 8.21
N THR A 151 7.75 7.70 7.36
CA THR A 151 8.26 8.32 6.12
C THR A 151 9.25 9.45 6.43
N ALA A 152 8.97 10.27 7.45
CA ALA A 152 9.89 11.32 7.89
C ALA A 152 11.21 10.75 8.46
N ALA A 153 11.13 9.66 9.22
CA ALA A 153 12.32 8.97 9.73
C ALA A 153 13.16 8.36 8.60
N GLY A 154 12.52 7.76 7.58
CA GLY A 154 13.19 7.20 6.41
C GLY A 154 13.93 8.23 5.55
N LYS A 155 13.36 9.42 5.36
CA LYS A 155 13.99 10.51 4.57
C LYS A 155 15.23 11.14 5.22
N SER A 156 15.40 10.99 6.54
CA SER A 156 16.58 11.52 7.26
C SER A 156 17.83 10.63 7.21
N GLY A 157 17.72 9.42 6.65
CA GLY A 157 18.83 8.47 6.50
C GLY A 157 19.61 8.56 5.18
N ASP A 158 19.12 9.33 4.20
CA ASP A 158 19.72 9.46 2.85
C ASP A 158 20.24 10.87 2.59
N SER A 159 21.04 11.40 3.53
CA SER A 159 21.84 12.62 3.34
C SER A 159 23.32 12.28 3.46
N ASP A 160 23.86 11.74 2.37
CA ASP A 160 25.15 12.07 1.75
C ASP A 160 26.41 12.21 2.65
N PRO A 161 27.38 11.26 2.56
CA PRO A 161 28.78 11.53 2.86
C PRO A 161 29.65 11.45 1.59
N ALA A 162 29.29 12.13 0.51
CA ALA A 162 30.08 12.27 -0.70
C ALA A 162 30.30 13.74 -1.08
N ASN A 163 30.51 14.62 -0.09
CA ASN A 163 31.27 15.84 -0.31
C ASN A 163 32.30 16.05 0.80
N SER A 164 33.43 15.39 0.63
CA SER A 164 34.70 15.83 1.18
C SER A 164 35.71 15.58 0.08
N ASP A 165 35.84 16.56 -0.81
CA ASP A 165 37.03 16.75 -1.62
C ASP A 165 37.97 17.68 -0.82
N PRO A 166 39.08 17.17 -0.25
CA PRO A 166 40.10 18.02 0.32
C PRO A 166 41.41 17.80 -0.45
N ALA A 167 41.51 18.35 -1.67
CA ALA A 167 42.82 18.53 -2.30
C ALA A 167 42.95 19.93 -2.93
N LYS A 168 42.80 20.94 -2.06
CA LYS A 168 43.32 22.28 -2.28
C LYS A 168 44.85 22.23 -2.36
N SER A 169 45.40 22.62 -3.50
CA SER A 169 46.49 23.60 -3.67
C SER A 169 47.67 23.55 -2.69
N ARG A 170 48.85 23.15 -3.22
CA ARG A 170 50.26 23.45 -2.83
C ARG A 170 51.13 22.29 -3.33
N ASN A 171 52.14 22.40 -4.18
CA ASN A 171 53.28 23.32 -4.33
C ASN A 171 53.65 23.35 -5.84
N SER A 172 54.01 24.49 -6.42
CA SER A 172 55.40 24.94 -6.64
C SER A 172 56.28 23.94 -7.36
#